data_AF-A0AAW2YFK1-F1
#
_entry.id   AF-A0AAW2YFK1-F1
#
_cell.length_a   1.000
_cell.length_b   1.000
_cell.length_c   1.000
_cell.angle_alpha   90.00
_cell.angle_beta   90.00
_cell.angle_gamma   90.00
#
_symmetry.space_group_name_H-M   'P 1'
#
loop_
_entity.id
_entity.type
_entity.pdbx_description
1 polymer ?
#
loop_
_entity_poly.entity_id
_entity_poly.type
_entity_poly.pdbx_seq_one_letter_code
_entity_poly.pdbx_strand_id
1 'polypeptide(L)'
;MAKKRASPVHTTFLLLMALQLFSATSSLSHSYSDEGIDETASRTLKEEQPQVHCSRERSRAAWKIIEEYLLPFVEREKYQLSSRCRLHPNNDIFRDQEEHKIHIDINDWQCGYCKKVFRAEKFLDQHFDNRHYNLLNVSHGKCLADLCGALHCDFVMKSQSHKTKCNPAAATRNGHLCEDLADSCFPVDEGPSVARLH
;
A
#
# COMPACT_ATOMS: atom_id res chain seq x y z
N MET A 1 -22.45 60.81 20.14
CA MET A 1 -21.63 60.25 19.05
C MET A 1 -22.28 58.98 18.53
N ALA A 2 -22.21 58.77 17.21
CA ALA A 2 -23.18 58.05 16.40
C ALA A 2 -23.17 56.52 16.54
N LYS A 3 -24.38 55.98 16.33
CA LYS A 3 -24.79 54.57 16.25
C LYS A 3 -24.62 54.08 14.80
N LYS A 4 -24.07 52.89 14.57
CA LYS A 4 -24.27 52.14 13.32
C LYS A 4 -24.58 50.68 13.62
N ARG A 5 -25.85 50.32 13.43
CA ARG A 5 -26.36 48.95 13.25
C ARG A 5 -26.28 48.65 11.75
N ALA A 6 -25.74 47.50 11.37
CA ALA A 6 -25.77 47.01 9.99
C ALA A 6 -27.04 46.18 9.77
N SER A 7 -27.73 46.44 8.67
CA SER A 7 -29.03 45.86 8.29
C SER A 7 -28.89 44.66 7.34
N PRO A 8 -29.86 43.73 7.33
CA PRO A 8 -29.84 42.49 6.55
C PRO A 8 -30.58 42.69 5.21
N VAL A 9 -29.86 42.84 4.10
CA VAL A 9 -30.49 43.10 2.77
C VAL A 9 -29.89 42.23 1.64
N HIS A 10 -29.06 41.23 1.94
CA HIS A 10 -28.43 40.39 0.89
C HIS A 10 -28.80 38.90 0.91
N THR A 11 -29.74 38.50 1.79
CA THR A 11 -30.18 37.11 1.96
C THR A 11 -31.42 36.72 1.16
N THR A 12 -31.87 37.55 0.20
CA THR A 12 -33.15 37.32 -0.52
C THR A 12 -33.03 37.20 -2.04
N PHE A 13 -31.83 37.23 -2.65
CA PHE A 13 -31.70 37.32 -4.12
C PHE A 13 -31.22 36.06 -4.87
N LEU A 14 -30.92 34.94 -4.21
CA LEU A 14 -30.44 33.73 -4.90
C LEU A 14 -31.16 32.45 -4.48
N LEU A 15 -32.48 32.55 -4.25
CA LEU A 15 -33.36 31.42 -3.96
C LEU A 15 -34.53 31.29 -4.96
N LEU A 16 -34.41 31.90 -6.15
CA LEU A 16 -35.50 32.02 -7.14
C LEU A 16 -35.13 31.60 -8.58
N MET A 17 -34.06 30.81 -8.75
CA MET A 17 -33.76 30.13 -10.03
C MET A 17 -33.82 28.61 -9.86
N ALA A 18 -34.89 28.14 -9.21
CA ALA A 18 -35.36 26.78 -9.27
C ALA A 18 -36.82 26.85 -9.72
N LEU A 19 -37.19 26.02 -10.69
CA LEU A 19 -38.46 25.98 -11.43
C LEU A 19 -38.58 27.06 -12.52
N GLN A 20 -38.24 26.70 -13.75
CA GLN A 20 -39.22 26.43 -14.82
C GLN A 20 -38.47 26.21 -16.13
N LEU A 21 -38.34 24.95 -16.56
CA LEU A 21 -38.42 24.49 -17.95
C LEU A 21 -38.56 22.97 -17.92
N PHE A 22 -39.81 22.55 -17.68
CA PHE A 22 -40.33 21.25 -18.09
C PHE A 22 -40.31 21.19 -19.63
N SER A 23 -39.91 20.04 -20.19
CA SER A 23 -40.66 19.27 -21.22
C SER A 23 -39.72 18.48 -22.14
N ALA A 24 -39.66 17.15 -21.95
CA ALA A 24 -39.73 16.19 -23.05
C ALA A 24 -39.96 14.80 -22.48
N THR A 25 -41.05 14.19 -22.94
CA THR A 25 -41.65 12.94 -22.51
C THR A 25 -40.99 11.70 -23.12
N SER A 26 -41.08 10.61 -22.36
CA SER A 26 -41.03 9.17 -22.67
C SER A 26 -41.15 8.70 -24.13
N SER A 27 -40.38 7.67 -24.47
CA SER A 27 -40.87 6.53 -25.27
C SER A 27 -40.11 5.23 -24.96
N LEU A 28 -40.83 4.28 -24.36
CA LEU A 28 -40.53 2.85 -24.37
C LEU A 28 -41.06 2.31 -25.70
N SER A 29 -40.21 1.67 -26.50
CA SER A 29 -40.68 0.77 -27.55
C SER A 29 -39.82 -0.49 -27.58
N HIS A 30 -40.49 -1.59 -27.23
CA HIS A 30 -40.05 -2.95 -27.41
C HIS A 30 -40.38 -3.33 -28.87
N SER A 31 -39.39 -3.69 -29.67
CA SER A 31 -39.63 -4.39 -30.94
C SER A 31 -38.61 -5.52 -31.06
N TYR A 32 -39.15 -6.72 -30.93
CA TYR A 32 -38.56 -8.00 -31.24
C TYR A 32 -38.39 -8.14 -32.76
N SER A 33 -37.19 -8.48 -33.20
CA SER A 33 -36.92 -9.17 -34.46
C SER A 33 -35.59 -9.89 -34.33
N ASP A 34 -35.72 -11.20 -34.15
CA ASP A 34 -34.72 -12.25 -34.32
C ASP A 34 -34.23 -12.26 -35.78
N GLU A 35 -32.92 -12.18 -36.00
CA GLU A 35 -32.24 -12.75 -37.16
C GLU A 35 -30.74 -12.84 -36.86
N GLY A 36 -30.29 -14.08 -36.64
CA GLY A 36 -28.91 -14.39 -36.29
C GLY A 36 -27.93 -14.23 -37.45
N ILE A 37 -26.76 -13.67 -37.16
CA ILE A 37 -25.54 -13.82 -37.94
C ILE A 37 -24.37 -13.97 -36.96
N ASP A 38 -23.63 -15.05 -37.17
CA ASP A 38 -22.41 -15.55 -36.52
C ASP A 38 -21.45 -14.45 -36.00
N GLU A 39 -21.53 -14.14 -34.71
CA GLU A 39 -20.51 -13.35 -34.01
C GLU A 39 -19.49 -14.32 -33.43
N THR A 40 -18.45 -14.61 -34.23
CA THR A 40 -17.23 -15.26 -33.77
C THR A 40 -16.79 -14.59 -32.48
N ALA A 41 -16.97 -15.30 -31.36
CA ALA A 41 -16.57 -14.88 -30.03
C ALA A 41 -15.05 -14.67 -30.01
N SER A 42 -14.63 -13.45 -30.33
CA SER A 42 -13.29 -12.96 -30.08
C SER A 42 -13.16 -12.89 -28.56
N ARG A 43 -12.68 -13.99 -27.98
CA ARG A 43 -12.29 -14.06 -26.58
C ARG A 43 -11.11 -13.10 -26.42
N THR A 44 -11.41 -11.85 -26.12
CA THR A 44 -10.46 -10.93 -25.52
C THR A 44 -10.00 -11.59 -24.24
N LEU A 45 -8.82 -12.22 -24.28
CA LEU A 45 -8.06 -12.60 -23.09
C LEU A 45 -7.83 -11.30 -22.34
N LYS A 46 -8.73 -10.98 -21.40
CA LYS A 46 -8.52 -9.93 -20.43
C LYS A 46 -7.30 -10.39 -19.65
N GLU A 47 -6.15 -9.81 -19.97
CA GLU A 47 -4.90 -10.04 -19.29
C GLU A 47 -5.17 -9.75 -17.81
N GLU A 48 -5.38 -10.81 -17.03
CA GLU A 48 -5.53 -10.70 -15.58
C GLU A 48 -4.18 -10.18 -15.08
N GLN A 49 -4.18 -8.92 -14.60
CA GLN A 49 -2.98 -8.37 -14.00
C GLN A 49 -2.54 -9.33 -12.89
N PRO A 50 -1.25 -9.76 -12.87
CA PRO A 50 -0.78 -10.77 -11.94
C PRO A 50 -1.18 -10.38 -10.53
N GLN A 51 -1.88 -11.20 -9.75
CA GLN A 51 -2.39 -10.81 -8.44
C GLN A 51 -1.25 -10.77 -7.39
N VAL A 52 -1.07 -9.63 -6.70
CA VAL A 52 -0.11 -9.52 -5.59
C VAL A 52 -0.72 -10.10 -4.30
N HIS A 53 -0.17 -11.22 -3.83
CA HIS A 53 -0.51 -11.82 -2.54
C HIS A 53 0.44 -11.33 -1.43
N CYS A 54 0.47 -10.01 -1.19
CA CYS A 54 1.30 -9.42 -0.15
C CYS A 54 0.51 -8.41 0.68
N SER A 55 0.54 -8.54 2.00
CA SER A 55 -0.10 -7.56 2.90
C SER A 55 0.79 -6.32 3.04
N ARG A 56 0.39 -5.21 2.41
CA ARG A 56 1.12 -3.93 2.45
C ARG A 56 1.39 -3.43 3.86
N GLU A 57 0.37 -3.40 4.71
CA GLU A 57 0.48 -2.93 6.10
C GLU A 57 1.49 -3.76 6.92
N ARG A 58 1.47 -5.09 6.77
CA ARG A 58 2.45 -5.99 7.39
C ARG A 58 3.86 -5.80 6.80
N SER A 59 3.98 -5.59 5.49
CA SER A 59 5.25 -5.31 4.81
C SER A 59 5.87 -4.02 5.34
N ARG A 60 5.07 -2.96 5.53
CA ARG A 60 5.48 -1.69 6.15
C ARG A 60 5.97 -1.90 7.58
N ALA A 61 5.26 -2.70 8.38
CA ALA A 61 5.68 -3.03 9.73
C ALA A 61 7.01 -3.80 9.75
N ALA A 62 7.18 -4.77 8.86
CA ALA A 62 8.44 -5.49 8.70
C ALA A 62 9.60 -4.53 8.35
N TRP A 63 9.40 -3.64 7.37
CA TRP A 63 10.40 -2.64 7.00
C TRP A 63 10.80 -1.76 8.19
N LYS A 64 9.80 -1.25 8.94
CA LYS A 64 10.07 -0.42 10.12
C LYS A 64 10.95 -1.13 11.15
N ILE A 65 10.72 -2.43 11.38
CA ILE A 65 11.54 -3.23 12.30
C ILE A 65 12.96 -3.37 11.77
N ILE A 66 13.11 -3.66 10.46
CA ILE A 66 14.43 -3.77 9.81
C ILE A 66 15.19 -2.45 9.94
N GLU A 67 14.53 -1.32 9.66
CA GLU A 67 15.10 0.02 9.73
C GLU A 67 15.50 0.41 11.16
N GLU A 68 14.69 0.08 12.15
CA GLU A 68 14.95 0.44 13.55
C GLU A 68 16.00 -0.47 14.21
N TYR A 69 15.98 -1.78 13.92
CA TYR A 69 16.76 -2.77 14.67
C TYR A 69 17.92 -3.40 13.90
N LEU A 70 17.91 -3.42 12.56
CA LEU A 70 18.96 -4.08 11.76
C LEU A 70 19.85 -3.09 11.01
N LEU A 71 19.26 -2.15 10.26
CA LEU A 71 20.02 -1.22 9.42
C LEU A 71 21.09 -0.41 10.18
N PRO A 72 20.90 0.02 11.44
CA PRO A 72 21.94 0.75 12.18
C PRO A 72 23.24 -0.06 12.35
N PHE A 73 23.14 -1.40 12.42
CA PHE A 73 24.31 -2.28 12.49
C PHE A 73 24.93 -2.48 11.10
N VAL A 74 24.10 -2.68 10.07
CA VAL A 74 24.56 -2.80 8.67
C VAL A 74 25.37 -1.56 8.26
N GLU A 75 24.87 -0.37 8.59
CA GLU A 75 25.53 0.90 8.31
C GLU A 75 26.82 1.08 9.10
N ARG A 76 26.83 0.72 10.39
CA ARG A 76 28.04 0.77 11.24
C ARG A 76 29.14 -0.12 10.68
N GLU A 77 28.77 -1.30 10.20
CA GLU A 77 29.66 -2.26 9.57
C GLU A 77 30.03 -1.90 8.12
N LYS A 78 29.45 -0.82 7.59
CA LYS A 78 29.59 -0.37 6.20
C LYS A 78 29.29 -1.48 5.19
N TYR A 79 28.39 -2.38 5.55
CA TYR A 79 28.01 -3.50 4.73
C TYR A 79 26.96 -3.07 3.71
N GLN A 80 27.10 -3.57 2.48
CA GLN A 80 26.11 -3.38 1.44
C GLN A 80 25.36 -4.69 1.24
N LEU A 81 24.06 -4.68 1.47
CA LEU A 81 23.23 -5.85 1.22
C LEU A 81 23.37 -6.26 -0.25
N SER A 82 23.55 -7.56 -0.49
CA SER A 82 23.57 -8.12 -1.84
C SER A 82 22.22 -7.93 -2.53
N SER A 83 22.19 -7.76 -3.85
CA SER A 83 20.94 -7.74 -4.62
C SER A 83 20.14 -9.05 -4.54
N ARG A 84 20.77 -10.14 -4.07
CA ARG A 84 20.10 -11.41 -3.78
C ARG A 84 19.45 -11.46 -2.40
N CYS A 85 19.88 -10.61 -1.47
CA CYS A 85 19.35 -10.57 -0.11
C CYS A 85 17.88 -10.10 -0.14
N ARG A 86 17.01 -10.81 0.57
CA ARG A 86 15.58 -10.46 0.65
C ARG A 86 15.34 -9.08 1.27
N LEU A 87 16.24 -8.62 2.14
CA LEU A 87 16.18 -7.31 2.82
C LEU A 87 16.70 -6.15 1.98
N HIS A 88 17.25 -6.42 0.78
CA HIS A 88 17.72 -5.35 -0.08
C HIS A 88 16.55 -4.39 -0.41
N PRO A 89 16.70 -3.06 -0.28
CA PRO A 89 15.60 -2.11 -0.50
C PRO A 89 14.90 -2.29 -1.85
N ASN A 90 15.68 -2.47 -2.93
CA ASN A 90 15.15 -2.70 -4.28
C ASN A 90 14.36 -4.01 -4.46
N ASN A 91 14.44 -4.93 -3.48
CA ASN A 91 13.71 -6.17 -3.51
C ASN A 91 12.36 -6.07 -2.80
N ASP A 92 12.07 -5.02 -2.02
CA ASP A 92 10.75 -4.86 -1.41
C ASP A 92 9.72 -4.40 -2.46
N ILE A 93 8.70 -5.21 -2.67
CA ILE A 93 7.67 -4.98 -3.69
C ILE A 93 6.94 -3.65 -3.50
N PHE A 94 6.78 -3.17 -2.26
CA PHE A 94 6.05 -1.92 -1.98
C PHE A 94 6.98 -0.72 -1.75
N ARG A 95 8.30 -0.92 -1.79
CA ARG A 95 9.29 0.09 -1.39
C ARG A 95 9.06 1.45 -2.02
N ASP A 96 9.02 1.46 -3.35
CA ASP A 96 8.85 2.68 -4.13
C ASP A 96 7.54 3.40 -3.75
N GLN A 97 6.43 2.67 -3.61
CA GLN A 97 5.15 3.29 -3.25
C GLN A 97 5.12 3.84 -1.83
N GLU A 98 5.77 3.17 -0.87
CA GLU A 98 5.89 3.66 0.50
C GLU A 98 6.75 4.94 0.58
N GLU A 99 7.84 5.02 -0.19
CA GLU A 99 8.68 6.23 -0.31
C GLU A 99 7.95 7.40 -1.00
N HIS A 100 6.91 7.10 -1.79
CA HIS A 100 6.07 8.10 -2.46
C HIS A 100 4.82 8.48 -1.65
N LYS A 101 4.81 8.24 -0.33
CA LYS A 101 3.80 8.80 0.57
C LYS A 101 4.29 10.07 1.21
N ILE A 102 3.51 11.13 1.06
CA ILE A 102 3.82 12.43 1.64
C ILE A 102 2.78 12.72 2.72
N HIS A 103 3.20 12.75 3.99
CA HIS A 103 2.34 13.17 5.09
C HIS A 103 2.42 14.70 5.22
N ILE A 104 1.36 15.40 4.84
CA ILE A 104 1.32 16.88 4.80
C ILE A 104 0.89 17.42 6.16
N ASP A 105 -0.18 16.88 6.72
CA ASP A 105 -0.76 17.28 8.01
C ASP A 105 -1.41 16.04 8.67
N ILE A 106 -1.87 16.15 9.91
CA ILE A 106 -2.41 15.06 10.76
C ILE A 106 -3.36 14.12 10.01
N ASN A 107 -4.19 14.66 9.11
CA ASN A 107 -5.15 13.87 8.33
C ASN A 107 -4.89 13.89 6.83
N ASP A 108 -3.83 14.55 6.34
CA ASP A 108 -3.64 14.75 4.91
C ASP A 108 -2.42 13.99 4.40
N TRP A 109 -2.71 12.99 3.58
CA TRP A 109 -1.73 12.15 2.89
C TRP A 109 -1.77 12.43 1.40
N GLN A 110 -0.63 12.72 0.78
CA GLN A 110 -0.52 12.98 -0.64
C GLN A 110 0.22 11.87 -1.36
N CYS A 111 -0.31 11.48 -2.52
CA CYS A 111 0.34 10.60 -3.47
C CYS A 111 1.52 11.32 -4.14
N GLY A 112 2.73 10.78 -4.00
CA GLY A 112 3.95 11.30 -4.60
C GLY A 112 3.93 11.30 -6.13
N TYR A 113 3.22 10.37 -6.76
CA TYR A 113 3.16 10.24 -8.23
C TYR A 113 2.21 11.24 -8.91
N CYS A 114 0.96 11.35 -8.43
CA CYS A 114 -0.09 12.16 -9.07
C CYS A 114 -0.62 13.32 -8.22
N LYS A 115 -0.02 13.56 -7.05
CA LYS A 115 -0.30 14.69 -6.15
C LYS A 115 -1.72 14.77 -5.56
N LYS A 116 -2.57 13.76 -5.77
CA LYS A 116 -3.87 13.65 -5.08
C LYS A 116 -3.69 13.54 -3.56
N VAL A 117 -4.58 14.21 -2.83
CA VAL A 117 -4.59 14.24 -1.36
C VAL A 117 -5.73 13.39 -0.81
N PHE A 118 -5.48 12.72 0.30
CA PHE A 118 -6.36 11.76 0.94
C PHE A 118 -6.41 12.01 2.45
N ARG A 119 -7.61 11.89 3.01
CA ARG A 119 -7.90 12.15 4.44
C ARG A 119 -7.30 11.14 5.45
N ALA A 120 -6.60 10.11 4.97
CA ALA A 120 -5.93 9.08 5.78
C ALA A 120 -5.05 8.19 4.90
N GLU A 121 -3.99 7.63 5.48
CA GLU A 121 -3.03 6.75 4.81
C GLU A 121 -3.71 5.57 4.09
N LYS A 122 -4.71 4.94 4.73
CA LYS A 122 -5.44 3.80 4.14
C LYS A 122 -6.11 4.12 2.79
N PHE A 123 -6.54 5.37 2.58
CA PHE A 123 -7.14 5.77 1.31
C PHE A 123 -6.07 6.02 0.24
N LEU A 124 -4.87 6.45 0.66
CA LEU A 124 -3.71 6.53 -0.22
C LEU A 124 -3.20 5.13 -0.61
N ASP A 125 -3.16 4.18 0.33
CA ASP A 125 -2.83 2.77 0.06
C ASP A 125 -3.79 2.17 -0.97
N GLN A 126 -5.11 2.32 -0.75
CA GLN A 126 -6.12 1.87 -1.71
C GLN A 126 -5.97 2.58 -3.07
N HIS A 127 -5.56 3.85 -3.09
CA HIS A 127 -5.27 4.55 -4.34
C HIS A 127 -4.07 3.95 -5.08
N PHE A 128 -3.00 3.56 -4.39
CA PHE A 128 -1.87 2.87 -5.02
C PHE A 128 -2.30 1.55 -5.65
N ASP A 129 -3.07 0.74 -4.95
CA ASP A 129 -3.55 -0.54 -5.44
C ASP A 129 -4.42 -0.40 -6.71
N ASN A 130 -5.21 0.67 -6.81
CA ASN A 130 -6.13 0.87 -7.93
C ASN A 130 -5.52 1.65 -9.12
N ARG A 131 -4.57 2.55 -8.86
CA ARG A 131 -4.12 3.54 -9.86
C ARG A 131 -2.63 3.49 -10.17
N HIS A 132 -1.83 2.85 -9.32
CA HIS A 132 -0.38 2.75 -9.46
C HIS A 132 0.11 1.30 -9.34
N TYR A 133 -0.79 0.32 -9.52
CA TYR A 133 -0.47 -1.10 -9.50
C TYR A 133 0.66 -1.48 -10.46
N ASN A 134 0.63 -0.87 -11.65
CA ASN A 134 1.59 -1.10 -12.73
C ASN A 134 3.00 -0.62 -12.41
N LEU A 135 3.22 0.11 -11.31
CA LEU A 135 4.55 0.50 -10.84
C LEU A 135 5.19 -0.57 -9.94
N LEU A 136 4.44 -1.59 -9.53
CA LEU A 136 4.98 -2.70 -8.74
C LEU A 136 5.84 -3.62 -9.61
N ASN A 137 7.01 -3.98 -9.10
CA ASN A 137 7.83 -5.03 -9.69
C ASN A 137 7.34 -6.41 -9.23
N VAL A 138 6.19 -6.85 -9.73
CA VAL A 138 5.56 -8.11 -9.28
C VAL A 138 6.41 -9.35 -9.63
N SER A 139 7.24 -9.29 -10.67
CA SER A 139 8.07 -10.43 -11.10
C SER A 139 9.29 -10.68 -10.20
N HIS A 140 9.93 -9.63 -9.68
CA HIS A 140 11.15 -9.76 -8.88
C HIS A 140 10.99 -9.32 -7.42
N GLY A 141 9.96 -8.52 -7.13
CA GLY A 141 9.66 -8.03 -5.80
C GLY A 141 9.40 -9.16 -4.80
N LYS A 142 9.83 -8.92 -3.58
CA LYS A 142 9.69 -9.79 -2.42
C LYS A 142 8.72 -9.14 -1.47
N CYS A 143 7.83 -9.95 -0.92
CA CYS A 143 6.92 -9.51 0.12
C CYS A 143 7.64 -9.53 1.47
N LEU A 144 7.85 -8.38 2.11
CA LEU A 144 8.44 -8.37 3.45
C LEU A 144 7.47 -8.87 4.52
N ALA A 145 6.16 -8.87 4.25
CA ALA A 145 5.18 -9.46 5.15
C ALA A 145 5.41 -10.97 5.40
N ASP A 146 6.10 -11.66 4.49
CA ASP A 146 6.51 -13.06 4.68
C ASP A 146 7.47 -13.21 5.88
N LEU A 147 8.22 -12.17 6.20
CA LEU A 147 9.18 -12.15 7.31
C LEU A 147 8.52 -11.87 8.66
N CYS A 148 7.22 -11.55 8.68
CA CYS A 148 6.55 -11.14 9.91
C CYS A 148 6.47 -12.22 10.99
N GLY A 149 6.63 -13.50 10.63
CA GLY A 149 6.80 -14.57 11.62
C GLY A 149 8.05 -14.36 12.46
N ALA A 150 9.20 -14.16 11.81
CA ALA A 150 10.50 -13.94 12.46
C ALA A 150 10.59 -12.53 13.09
N LEU A 151 10.10 -11.50 12.40
CA LEU A 151 10.17 -10.12 12.87
C LEU A 151 9.08 -9.75 13.90
N HIS A 152 8.11 -10.64 14.15
CA HIS A 152 6.99 -10.35 15.05
C HIS A 152 6.20 -9.06 14.70
N CYS A 153 5.92 -8.80 13.42
CA CYS A 153 5.23 -7.57 12.99
C CYS A 153 3.94 -7.27 13.77
N ASP A 154 3.17 -8.31 14.12
CA ASP A 154 1.92 -8.18 14.89
C ASP A 154 2.11 -7.48 16.24
N PHE A 155 3.29 -7.61 16.85
CA PHE A 155 3.64 -6.93 18.10
C PHE A 155 3.84 -5.43 17.90
N VAL A 156 4.45 -5.02 16.78
CA VAL A 156 4.66 -3.60 16.45
C VAL A 156 3.39 -2.93 15.94
N MET A 157 2.55 -3.69 15.24
CA MET A 157 1.29 -3.19 14.67
C MET A 157 0.17 -3.04 15.72
N LYS A 158 0.13 -3.89 16.76
CA LYS A 158 -0.94 -3.88 17.77
C LYS A 158 -0.45 -3.28 19.08
N SER A 159 -1.11 -2.21 19.54
CA SER A 159 -0.85 -1.59 20.85
C SER A 159 -1.24 -2.47 22.05
N GLN A 160 -1.99 -3.56 21.83
CA GLN A 160 -2.38 -4.53 22.86
C GLN A 160 -2.10 -5.94 22.37
N SER A 161 -0.93 -6.50 22.71
CA SER A 161 -0.69 -7.92 22.53
C SER A 161 -1.46 -8.69 23.60
N HIS A 162 -2.50 -9.42 23.20
CA HIS A 162 -3.05 -10.44 24.08
C HIS A 162 -1.98 -11.52 24.25
N LYS A 163 -1.54 -11.73 25.50
CA LYS A 163 -0.61 -12.82 25.84
C LYS A 163 -1.24 -14.13 25.40
N THR A 164 -0.76 -14.68 24.29
CA THR A 164 -1.16 -15.98 23.78
C THR A 164 -0.14 -17.01 24.24
N LYS A 165 -0.59 -18.28 24.40
CA LYS A 165 0.31 -19.38 24.74
C LYS A 165 1.31 -19.57 23.59
N CYS A 166 2.59 -19.75 23.94
CA CYS A 166 3.63 -20.06 22.96
C CYS A 166 3.23 -21.29 22.14
N ASN A 167 3.35 -21.18 20.81
CA ASN A 167 3.22 -22.29 19.87
C ASN A 167 4.63 -22.75 19.45
N PRO A 168 5.11 -23.90 19.95
CA PRO A 168 6.47 -24.37 19.66
C PRO A 168 6.74 -24.54 18.17
N ALA A 169 5.77 -25.06 17.41
CA ALA A 169 5.94 -25.26 15.98
C ALA A 169 6.08 -23.94 15.21
N ALA A 170 5.37 -22.89 15.64
CA ALA A 170 5.54 -21.55 15.05
C ALA A 170 6.90 -20.96 15.42
N ALA A 171 7.34 -21.11 16.67
CA ALA A 171 8.66 -20.65 17.11
C ALA A 171 9.79 -21.30 16.31
N THR A 172 9.75 -22.62 16.10
CA THR A 172 10.73 -23.33 15.27
C THR A 172 10.74 -22.84 13.82
N ARG A 173 9.57 -22.69 13.19
CA ARG A 173 9.49 -22.17 11.81
C ARG A 173 10.04 -20.75 11.69
N ASN A 174 9.72 -19.89 12.66
CA ASN A 174 10.21 -18.51 12.67
C ASN A 174 11.72 -18.45 12.93
N GLY A 175 12.26 -19.38 13.73
CA GLY A 175 13.70 -19.57 13.94
C GLY A 175 14.40 -19.89 12.62
N HIS A 176 13.96 -20.92 11.90
CA HIS A 176 14.53 -21.27 10.60
C HIS A 176 14.41 -20.14 9.57
N LEU A 177 13.28 -19.42 9.55
CA LEU A 177 13.12 -18.26 8.68
C LEU A 177 14.15 -17.15 8.98
N CYS A 178 14.51 -16.98 10.25
CA CYS A 178 15.53 -16.03 10.67
C CYS A 178 16.94 -16.49 10.25
N GLU A 179 17.24 -17.78 10.44
CA GLU A 179 18.50 -18.41 10.02
C GLU A 179 18.70 -18.32 8.50
N ASP A 180 17.69 -18.75 7.71
CA ASP A 180 17.73 -18.69 6.25
C ASP A 180 17.93 -17.25 5.74
N LEU A 181 17.32 -16.27 6.43
CA LEU A 181 17.48 -14.86 6.12
C LEU A 181 18.91 -14.40 6.40
N ALA A 182 19.46 -14.75 7.57
CA ALA A 182 20.82 -14.41 7.96
C ALA A 182 21.84 -15.03 7.00
N ASP A 183 21.69 -16.31 6.65
CA ASP A 183 22.57 -17.01 5.70
C ASP A 183 22.55 -16.36 4.30
N SER A 184 21.36 -15.97 3.83
CA SER A 184 21.21 -15.38 2.48
C SER A 184 21.64 -13.92 2.39
N CYS A 185 21.60 -13.18 3.50
CA CYS A 185 21.90 -11.75 3.54
C CYS A 185 23.27 -11.43 4.15
N PHE A 186 23.81 -12.31 5.00
CA PHE A 186 25.05 -12.13 5.75
C PHE A 186 25.90 -13.42 5.77
N PRO A 187 26.36 -13.90 4.60
CA PRO A 187 27.21 -15.10 4.53
C PRO A 187 28.56 -14.91 5.25
N VAL A 188 28.81 -15.73 6.28
CA VAL A 188 29.94 -15.57 7.23
C VAL A 188 31.32 -15.64 6.57
N ASP A 189 31.43 -16.30 5.42
CA ASP A 189 32.65 -16.44 4.63
C ASP A 189 33.03 -15.19 3.81
N GLU A 190 32.14 -14.19 3.73
CA GLU A 190 32.38 -12.93 3.00
C GLU A 190 33.10 -11.85 3.83
N GLY A 191 33.55 -12.18 5.06
CA GLY A 191 34.51 -11.39 5.82
C GLY A 191 34.03 -10.97 7.22
N PRO A 192 34.89 -10.26 7.98
CA PRO A 192 34.68 -10.03 9.41
C PRO A 192 33.50 -9.11 9.72
N SER A 193 33.14 -8.18 8.83
CA SER A 193 31.95 -7.34 8.99
C SER A 193 30.67 -8.16 8.85
N VAL A 194 30.66 -9.13 7.94
CA VAL A 194 29.50 -9.99 7.68
C VAL A 194 29.29 -10.97 8.82
N ALA A 195 30.38 -11.56 9.34
CA ALA A 195 30.35 -12.42 10.51
C ALA A 195 29.83 -11.76 11.80
N ARG A 196 29.80 -10.41 11.87
CA ARG A 196 29.19 -9.68 13.00
C ARG A 196 27.69 -9.39 12.80
N LEU A 197 27.20 -9.49 11.57
CA LEU A 197 25.81 -9.23 11.19
C LEU A 197 24.98 -10.52 11.08
N HIS A 198 25.64 -11.68 10.95
CA HIS A 198 25.04 -13.02 11.04
C HIS A 198 24.65 -13.34 12.48
#